data_AF-K2EIL4-F1
#
_entry.id   AF-K2EIL4-F1
#
_cell.length_a   1.000
_cell.length_b   1.000
_cell.length_c   1.000
_cell.angle_alpha   90.00
_cell.angle_beta   90.00
_cell.angle_gamma   90.00
#
_symmetry.space_group_name_H-M   'P 1'
#
loop_
_entity.id
_entity.type
_entity.pdbx_description
1 polymer ?
#
loop_
_entity_poly.entity_id
_entity_poly.type
_entity_poly.pdbx_seq_one_letter_code
_entity_poly.pdbx_strand_id
1 'polypeptide(L)' 'GSGYDGLDATRIILEHAAGHLSENGLLVVEIGHNREVLEAAYPNLPFTWLDVSAGDQFVFMLHKNDLLQIL' A
#
# COMPACT_ATOMS: atom_id res chain seq x y z
N GLY A 1 -10.13 -14.06 2.81
CA GLY A 1 -9.01 -13.87 1.86
C GLY A 1 -9.16 -12.51 1.21
N SER A 2 -8.11 -11.98 0.59
CA SER A 2 -8.09 -10.62 0.04
C SER A 2 -8.75 -10.51 -1.35
N GLY A 3 -9.89 -11.16 -1.56
CA GLY A 3 -10.62 -11.09 -2.84
C GLY A 3 -10.03 -11.91 -3.99
N TYR A 4 -10.56 -11.69 -5.18
CA TYR A 4 -10.20 -12.42 -6.41
C TYR A 4 -8.77 -12.12 -6.88
N ASP A 5 -8.32 -10.88 -6.72
CA ASP A 5 -7.00 -10.42 -7.16
C ASP A 5 -6.03 -10.16 -6.00
N GLY A 6 -6.41 -10.55 -4.78
CA GLY A 6 -5.55 -10.44 -3.61
C GLY A 6 -5.50 -9.05 -2.95
N LEU A 7 -6.30 -8.07 -3.39
CA LEU A 7 -6.21 -6.70 -2.88
C LEU A 7 -7.38 -6.17 -2.04
N ASP A 8 -8.48 -6.91 -1.83
CA ASP A 8 -9.66 -6.36 -1.14
C ASP A 8 -9.35 -5.72 0.22
N ALA A 9 -8.52 -6.36 1.04
CA ALA A 9 -8.11 -5.78 2.33
C ALA A 9 -7.21 -4.55 2.13
N THR A 10 -6.28 -4.62 1.18
CA THR A 10 -5.37 -3.52 0.85
C THR A 10 -6.12 -2.27 0.38
N ARG A 11 -7.19 -2.44 -0.42
CA ARG A 11 -8.04 -1.31 -0.87
C ARG A 11 -8.66 -0.55 0.30
N ILE A 12 -9.26 -1.29 1.24
CA ILE A 12 -9.87 -0.71 2.45
C ILE A 12 -8.82 0.02 3.28
N ILE A 13 -7.63 -0.55 3.42
CA ILE A 13 -6.53 0.09 4.16
C ILE A 13 -6.13 1.40 3.47
N LEU A 14 -5.89 1.39 2.16
CA LEU A 14 -5.47 2.59 1.41
C LEU A 14 -6.53 3.70 1.47
N GLU A 15 -7.82 3.36 1.38
CA GLU A 15 -8.94 4.29 1.44
C GLU A 15 -9.03 5.03 2.78
N HIS A 16 -8.76 4.36 3.90
CA HIS A 16 -8.96 4.93 5.23
C HIS A 16 -7.68 5.36 5.95
N ALA A 17 -6.51 4.86 5.56
CA ALA A 17 -5.26 5.03 6.31
C ALA A 17 -4.90 6.50 6.57
N ALA A 18 -5.16 7.41 5.62
CA ALA A 18 -4.85 8.83 5.81
C ALA A 18 -5.56 9.43 7.03
N GLY A 19 -6.79 8.99 7.34
CA GLY A 19 -7.57 9.44 8.50
C GLY A 19 -7.04 8.92 9.84
N HIS A 20 -6.21 7.88 9.83
CA HIS A 20 -5.64 7.26 11.03
C HIS A 20 -4.19 7.66 11.30
N LEU A 21 -3.51 8.29 10.34
CA LEU A 21 -2.11 8.69 10.46
C LEU A 21 -1.96 10.10 11.05
N SER A 22 -0.89 10.31 11.82
CA SER A 22 -0.40 11.65 12.20
C SER A 22 0.09 12.42 10.97
N GLU A 23 0.31 13.73 11.11
CA GLU A 23 0.71 14.62 9.99
C GLU A 23 1.88 14.06 9.15
N ASN A 24 2.90 13.52 9.80
CA ASN A 24 4.08 12.90 9.16
C ASN A 24 4.06 11.36 9.23
N GLY A 25 2.88 10.77 9.39
CA GLY A 25 2.71 9.33 9.55
C GLY A 25 3.04 8.53 8.28
N LEU A 26 3.47 7.29 8.49
CA LEU A 26 3.77 6.32 7.45
C LEU A 26 2.80 5.15 7.52
N LEU A 27 2.34 4.70 6.35
CA LEU A 27 1.68 3.42 6.17
C LEU A 27 2.73 2.43 5.66
N VAL A 28 2.86 1.27 6.32
CA VAL A 28 3.72 0.16 5.89
C VAL A 28 2.87 -1.11 5.81
N VAL A 29 2.85 -1.78 4.66
CA VAL A 29 1.96 -2.93 4.41
C VAL A 29 2.70 -4.02 3.67
N GLU A 30 2.57 -5.26 4.14
CA GLU A 30 2.99 -6.47 3.44
C GLU A 30 1.81 -7.03 2.61
N ILE A 31 2.02 -7.31 1.32
CA ILE A 31 0.96 -7.76 0.39
C ILE A 31 1.23 -9.11 -0.28
N GLY A 32 2.28 -9.83 0.10
CA GLY A 32 2.69 -11.05 -0.60
C GLY A 32 3.02 -10.80 -2.08
N HIS A 33 2.69 -11.74 -2.98
CA HIS A 33 3.05 -11.70 -4.39
C HIS A 33 2.12 -10.82 -5.26
N ASN A 34 1.64 -9.69 -4.75
CA ASN A 34 0.63 -8.86 -5.42
C ASN A 34 1.15 -7.49 -5.88
N ARG A 35 2.47 -7.28 -5.95
CA ARG A 35 3.06 -6.00 -6.37
C ARG A 35 2.51 -5.52 -7.72
N GLU A 36 2.61 -6.35 -8.76
CA GLU A 36 2.19 -5.95 -10.12
C GLU A 36 0.70 -5.59 -10.17
N VAL A 37 -0.15 -6.36 -9.48
CA VAL A 37 -1.59 -6.09 -9.38
C VAL A 37 -1.85 -4.77 -8.64
N LEU A 38 -1.11 -4.51 -7.56
CA LEU A 38 -1.25 -3.29 -6.77
C LEU A 38 -0.81 -2.05 -7.56
N GLU A 39 0.35 -2.10 -8.22
CA GLU A 39 0.87 -0.99 -9.03
C GLU A 39 -0.04 -0.71 -10.22
N ALA A 40 -0.64 -1.73 -10.84
CA ALA A 40 -1.62 -1.55 -11.91
C ALA A 40 -2.93 -0.92 -11.40
N ALA A 41 -3.37 -1.26 -10.19
CA ALA A 41 -4.59 -0.72 -9.58
C ALA A 41 -4.40 0.74 -9.10
N TYR A 42 -3.19 1.12 -8.69
CA TYR A 42 -2.88 2.45 -8.16
C TYR A 42 -1.63 3.06 -8.83
N PRO A 43 -1.70 3.37 -10.14
CA PRO A 43 -0.53 3.78 -10.92
C PRO A 43 0.05 5.14 -10.51
N ASN A 44 -0.71 5.95 -9.76
CA ASN A 44 -0.30 7.28 -9.33
C ASN A 44 0.29 7.30 -7.91
N LEU A 45 0.23 6.19 -7.17
CA LEU A 45 0.78 6.15 -5.82
C LEU A 45 2.29 5.92 -5.85
N PRO A 46 3.09 6.72 -5.11
CA PRO A 46 4.54 6.62 -5.09
C PRO A 46 5.00 5.50 -4.13
N PHE A 47 4.67 4.25 -4.43
CA PHE A 47 5.06 3.10 -3.60
C PHE A 47 6.58 3.04 -3.42
N THR A 48 7.03 3.12 -2.17
CA THR A 48 8.42 2.80 -1.80
C THR A 48 8.49 1.36 -1.35
N TRP A 49 9.11 0.49 -2.15
CA TRP A 49 9.29 -0.91 -1.82
C TRP A 49 10.49 -1.10 -0.90
N LEU A 50 10.27 -1.78 0.22
CA LEU A 50 11.29 -2.01 1.24
C LEU A 50 11.92 -3.39 1.06
N ASP A 51 13.25 -3.43 1.18
CA ASP A 51 13.98 -4.71 1.26
C ASP A 51 13.73 -5.35 2.62
N VAL A 52 13.31 -6.62 2.63
CA VAL A 52 13.15 -7.41 3.85
C VAL A 52 13.94 -8.72 3.76
N SER A 53 14.17 -9.38 4.90
CA SER A 53 14.92 -10.64 4.94
C SER A 53 14.27 -11.78 4.15
N ALA A 54 12.96 -11.70 3.92
CA ALA A 54 12.20 -12.65 3.11
C ALA A 54 12.28 -12.40 1.60
N GLY A 55 12.95 -11.31 1.16
CA GLY A 55 13.06 -10.88 -0.22
C GLY A 55 12.68 -9.40 -0.40
N ASP A 56 12.68 -8.93 -1.63
CA ASP A 56 12.15 -7.62 -2.01
C ASP A 56 10.68 -7.76 -2.48
N GLN A 57 10.00 -6.66 -2.81
CA GLN A 57 8.65 -6.66 -3.43
C GLN A 57 7.44 -7.03 -2.54
N PHE A 58 7.64 -7.38 -1.27
CA PHE A 58 6.52 -7.81 -0.40
C PHE A 58 5.93 -6.68 0.43
N VAL A 59 6.76 -5.70 0.79
CA VAL A 59 6.40 -4.62 1.72
C VAL A 59 6.56 -3.28 1.03
N PHE A 60 5.51 -2.46 1.06
CA PHE A 60 5.57 -1.09 0.59
C PHE A 60 5.38 -0.10 1.75
N MET A 61 5.84 1.13 1.51
CA MET A 61 5.64 2.29 2.35
C MET A 61 5.00 3.43 1.55
N LEU A 62 4.08 4.16 2.18
CA LEU A 62 3.51 5.42 1.69
C LEU A 62 3.47 6.45 2.83
N HIS A 63 3.65 7.73 2.51
CA HIS A 63 3.37 8.81 3.44
C HIS A 63 1.87 9.08 3.50
N LYS A 64 1.39 9.61 4.62
CA LYS A 64 0.00 10.11 4.74
C LYS A 64 -0.40 11.01 3.57
N ASN A 65 0.49 11.91 3.15
CA ASN A 65 0.19 12.87 2.09
C ASN A 65 0.00 12.22 0.71
N ASP A 66 0.62 11.06 0.46
CA ASP A 66 0.44 10.31 -0.79
C ASP A 66 -0.97 9.71 -0.87
N LEU A 67 -1.51 9.28 0.28
CA LEU A 67 -2.84 8.68 0.39
C LEU A 67 -3.98 9.69 0.19
N LEU A 68 -3.73 10.97 0.45
CA LEU A 68 -4.70 12.05 0.21
C LEU A 68 -4.97 12.29 -1.28
N GLN A 69 -4.12 11.77 -2.17
CA GLN A 69 -4.28 11.88 -3.63
C GLN A 69 -5.20 10.81 -4.22
N ILE A 70 -5.61 9.81 -3.42
CA ILE A 70 -6.49 8.71 -3.85
C ILE A 70 -7.97 9.15 -3.82
N LEU A 71 -8.30 10.17 -3.01
CA LEU A 71 -9.65 10.71 -2.80
C LEU A 71 -10.00 11.78 -3.85
#